data_AF-A0A355EQ61-F1
#
_entry.id   AF-A0A355EQ61-F1
#
_cell.length_a   1.000
_cell.length_b   1.000
_cell.length_c   1.000
_cell.angle_alpha   90.00
_cell.angle_beta   90.00
_cell.angle_gamma   90.00
#
_symmetry.space_group_name_H-M   'P 1'
#
loop_
_entity.id
_entity.type
_entity.pdbx_description
1 polymer ?
#
loop_
_entity_poly.entity_id
_entity_poly.type
_entity_poly.pdbx_seq_one_letter_code
_entity_poly.pdbx_strand_id
1 'polypeptide(L)'
;MSYSRCGEPYSLWREFKNHSVMHFKRDLGIHTEMFSDRIVDLVEAGVITNRFKKLQPDRITTSFISGSRRLFDFVDDNPMVEFHPCDRTNDTALIRMNDKMVAINSALEVDLTGQVYADSFGHKIYSGIGGQMDFIRGAALSRDGKPIIAIPSTAAKGKVSRIMSELTS
;
A
#
# COMPACT_ATOMS: atom_id res chain seq x y z
N MET A 1 -0.63 -4.64 -13.37
CA MET A 1 0.25 -4.34 -12.21
C MET A 1 -0.67 -4.03 -11.06
N SER A 2 -0.68 -4.84 -10.02
CA SER A 2 -1.63 -4.71 -8.90
C SER A 2 -0.96 -3.97 -7.73
N TYR A 3 -1.63 -2.99 -7.14
CA TYR A 3 -1.07 -2.13 -6.08
C TYR A 3 -1.78 -2.37 -4.75
N SER A 4 -1.00 -2.52 -3.67
CA SER A 4 -1.50 -2.58 -2.28
C SER A 4 -0.80 -1.58 -1.36
N ARG A 5 -1.55 -1.11 -0.37
CA ARG A 5 -1.13 -0.16 0.65
C ARG A 5 -1.69 -0.57 2.02
N CYS A 6 -0.84 -0.68 3.03
CA CYS A 6 -1.22 -0.95 4.43
C CYS A 6 -0.41 -0.03 5.36
N GLY A 7 -1.12 0.71 6.23
CA GLY A 7 -0.57 1.63 7.25
C GLY A 7 0.11 2.90 6.70
N GLU A 8 -0.21 4.11 7.21
CA GLU A 8 0.69 5.29 7.07
C GLU A 8 0.20 6.59 7.76
N PRO A 9 1.09 7.35 8.42
CA PRO A 9 0.89 8.74 8.83
C PRO A 9 1.35 9.73 7.75
N TYR A 10 0.40 10.37 7.05
CA TYR A 10 0.38 11.63 6.24
C TYR A 10 1.62 12.20 5.48
N SER A 11 2.86 11.79 5.75
CA SER A 11 4.09 12.53 5.40
C SER A 11 4.76 12.08 4.08
N LEU A 12 4.73 10.79 3.75
CA LEU A 12 5.33 10.25 2.52
C LEU A 12 4.61 10.73 1.24
N TRP A 13 3.33 11.06 1.34
CA TRP A 13 2.57 11.58 0.19
C TRP A 13 2.92 13.00 -0.23
N ARG A 14 3.61 13.80 0.60
CA ARG A 14 4.02 15.15 0.20
C ARG A 14 5.03 15.11 -0.96
N GLU A 15 5.89 14.09 -1.03
CA GLU A 15 6.88 13.97 -2.12
C GLU A 15 6.27 13.35 -3.38
N PHE A 16 5.32 12.43 -3.24
CA PHE A 16 4.50 11.93 -4.35
C PHE A 16 3.37 12.91 -4.77
N LYS A 17 3.38 14.17 -4.31
CA LYS A 17 2.52 15.24 -4.87
C LYS A 17 2.98 15.68 -6.26
N ASN A 18 4.21 15.35 -6.68
CA ASN A 18 4.66 15.69 -8.03
C ASN A 18 4.03 14.74 -9.06
N HIS A 19 3.00 15.29 -9.72
CA HIS A 19 1.99 14.73 -10.61
C HIS A 19 2.48 14.10 -11.95
N SER A 20 3.62 13.42 -12.02
CA SER A 20 4.14 12.98 -13.34
C SER A 20 4.29 11.47 -13.54
N VAL A 21 4.53 10.67 -12.49
CA VAL A 21 5.02 9.29 -12.73
C VAL A 21 3.89 8.27 -13.00
N MET A 22 2.71 8.47 -12.43
CA MET A 22 1.59 7.51 -12.56
C MET A 22 0.74 7.72 -13.82
N HIS A 23 0.69 8.93 -14.39
CA HIS A 23 -0.11 9.21 -15.58
C HIS A 23 0.40 8.52 -16.86
N PHE A 24 1.68 8.11 -16.89
CA PHE A 24 2.23 7.30 -17.99
C PHE A 24 1.96 5.80 -17.82
N LYS A 25 1.54 5.36 -16.63
CA LYS A 25 1.11 3.98 -16.42
C LYS A 25 -0.35 3.88 -16.82
N ARG A 26 -0.70 2.75 -17.43
CA ARG A 26 -2.08 2.38 -17.77
C ARG A 26 -2.31 0.96 -17.34
N ASP A 27 -3.57 0.61 -17.14
CA ASP A 27 -4.03 -0.73 -16.84
C ASP A 27 -3.51 -1.29 -15.52
N LEU A 28 -3.47 -0.41 -14.53
CA LEU A 28 -3.21 -0.80 -13.15
C LEU A 28 -4.42 -1.53 -12.56
N GLY A 29 -4.14 -2.45 -11.66
CA GLY A 29 -5.12 -3.12 -10.81
C GLY A 29 -4.91 -2.74 -9.36
N ILE A 30 -5.94 -2.88 -8.54
CA ILE A 30 -5.90 -2.64 -7.10
C ILE A 30 -6.39 -3.90 -6.38
N HIS A 31 -5.50 -4.44 -5.55
CA HIS A 31 -5.76 -5.48 -4.58
C HIS A 31 -5.03 -5.05 -3.31
N THR A 32 -5.75 -4.50 -2.33
CA THR A 32 -5.15 -3.78 -1.21
C THR A 32 -5.87 -4.09 0.10
N GLU A 33 -5.24 -3.77 1.22
CA GLU A 33 -5.94 -3.75 2.51
C GLU A 33 -6.84 -2.51 2.58
N MET A 34 -6.28 -1.35 2.26
CA MET A 34 -6.98 -0.07 2.27
C MET A 34 -6.56 0.82 1.10
N PHE A 35 -7.49 1.66 0.65
CA PHE A 35 -7.17 2.82 -0.19
C PHE A 35 -7.89 4.10 0.25
N SER A 36 -7.44 5.20 -0.33
CA SER A 36 -7.90 6.57 -0.04
C SER A 36 -8.17 7.33 -1.35
N ASP A 37 -8.54 8.61 -1.26
CA ASP A 37 -9.07 9.45 -2.35
C ASP A 37 -8.26 9.40 -3.65
N ARG A 38 -6.93 9.25 -3.59
CA ARG A 38 -6.07 9.22 -4.78
C ARG A 38 -6.37 8.08 -5.74
N ILE A 39 -6.93 6.95 -5.27
CA ILE A 39 -7.34 5.88 -6.18
C ILE A 39 -8.51 6.33 -7.06
N VAL A 40 -9.41 7.17 -6.53
CA VAL A 40 -10.53 7.74 -7.29
C VAL A 40 -9.99 8.57 -8.46
N ASP A 41 -9.01 9.44 -8.22
CA ASP A 41 -8.37 10.24 -9.27
C ASP A 41 -7.76 9.37 -10.38
N LEU A 42 -7.12 8.27 -10.01
CA LEU A 42 -6.47 7.36 -10.96
C LEU A 42 -7.46 6.49 -11.73
N VAL A 43 -8.60 6.16 -11.14
CA VAL A 43 -9.72 5.53 -11.84
C VAL A 43 -10.32 6.49 -12.86
N GLU A 44 -10.67 7.71 -12.43
CA GLU A 44 -11.26 8.73 -13.30
C GLU A 44 -10.33 9.10 -14.47
N ALA A 45 -9.01 9.09 -14.24
CA ALA A 45 -8.00 9.28 -15.27
C ALA A 45 -7.79 8.08 -16.20
N GLY A 46 -8.48 6.95 -16.00
CA GLY A 46 -8.35 5.72 -16.78
C GLY A 46 -7.02 4.97 -16.57
N VAL A 47 -6.26 5.32 -15.54
CA VAL A 47 -4.98 4.68 -15.19
C VAL A 47 -5.24 3.32 -14.54
N ILE A 48 -6.26 3.23 -13.68
CA ILE A 48 -6.69 2.00 -13.02
C ILE A 48 -7.88 1.43 -13.80
N THR A 49 -7.72 0.20 -14.29
CA THR A 49 -8.77 -0.51 -15.03
C THR A 49 -9.04 -1.90 -14.48
N ASN A 50 -8.13 -2.47 -13.68
CA ASN A 50 -8.23 -3.82 -13.11
C ASN A 50 -8.32 -4.98 -14.14
N ARG A 51 -8.32 -4.70 -15.45
CA ARG A 51 -8.56 -5.69 -16.52
C ARG A 51 -7.54 -6.84 -16.60
N PHE A 52 -6.33 -6.62 -16.07
CA PHE A 52 -5.25 -7.62 -16.06
C PHE A 52 -5.06 -8.32 -14.72
N LYS A 53 -5.94 -8.07 -13.74
CA LYS A 53 -5.94 -8.86 -12.50
C LYS A 53 -6.38 -10.28 -12.82
N LYS A 54 -5.73 -11.26 -12.20
CA LYS A 54 -6.17 -12.66 -12.28
C LYS A 54 -7.28 -12.96 -11.29
N LEU A 55 -7.24 -12.31 -10.13
CA LEU A 55 -8.25 -12.41 -9.10
C LEU A 55 -9.14 -11.16 -9.15
N GLN A 56 -10.46 -11.35 -9.26
CA GLN A 56 -11.45 -10.27 -9.44
C GLN A 56 -11.03 -9.25 -10.53
N PRO A 57 -11.03 -9.66 -11.81
CA PRO A 57 -10.80 -8.73 -12.92
C PRO A 57 -11.85 -7.61 -12.91
N ASP A 58 -11.47 -6.42 -13.38
CA ASP A 58 -12.34 -5.25 -13.49
C ASP A 58 -12.89 -4.71 -12.15
N ARG A 59 -12.31 -5.17 -11.03
CA ARG A 59 -12.69 -4.79 -9.67
C ARG A 59 -11.51 -4.32 -8.84
N ILE A 60 -11.72 -3.26 -8.07
CA ILE A 60 -10.87 -2.86 -6.96
C ILE A 60 -11.21 -3.76 -5.78
N THR A 61 -10.25 -4.51 -5.26
CA THR A 61 -10.43 -5.37 -4.08
C THR A 61 -9.81 -4.67 -2.88
N THR A 62 -10.60 -4.41 -1.83
CA THR A 62 -10.12 -3.76 -0.59
C THR A 62 -10.78 -4.37 0.65
N SER A 63 -10.20 -4.17 1.84
CA SER A 63 -10.87 -4.53 3.10
C SER A 63 -11.61 -3.35 3.71
N PHE A 64 -10.98 -2.18 3.71
CA PHE A 64 -11.62 -0.95 4.15
C PHE A 64 -11.14 0.24 3.32
N ILE A 65 -11.75 1.40 3.56
CA ILE A 65 -11.35 2.67 2.95
C ILE A 65 -11.20 3.74 4.03
N SER A 66 -10.39 4.76 3.77
CA SER A 66 -10.30 5.93 4.64
C SER A 66 -9.98 7.16 3.80
N GLY A 67 -10.76 8.22 3.94
CA GLY A 67 -10.62 9.40 3.09
C GLY A 67 -11.75 10.40 3.24
N SER A 68 -11.91 11.25 2.24
CA SER A 68 -12.94 12.29 2.22
C SER A 68 -14.32 11.74 1.86
N ARG A 69 -15.35 12.60 1.95
CA ARG A 69 -16.71 12.27 1.52
C ARG A 69 -16.77 11.81 0.05
N ARG A 70 -15.94 12.38 -0.83
CA ARG A 70 -15.86 11.98 -2.25
C ARG A 70 -15.51 10.50 -2.40
N LEU A 71 -14.62 9.98 -1.57
CA LEU A 71 -14.27 8.56 -1.59
C LEU A 71 -15.47 7.69 -1.18
N PHE A 72 -16.20 8.10 -0.14
CA PHE A 72 -17.41 7.38 0.29
C PHE A 72 -18.49 7.40 -0.79
N ASP A 73 -18.74 8.54 -1.42
CA ASP A 73 -19.71 8.65 -2.51
C ASP A 73 -19.27 7.84 -3.75
N PHE A 74 -17.96 7.74 -4.00
CA PHE A 74 -17.42 6.95 -5.10
C PHE A 74 -17.61 5.44 -4.93
N VAL A 75 -17.53 4.92 -3.68
CA VAL A 75 -17.70 3.49 -3.42
C VAL A 75 -19.15 3.09 -3.22
N ASP A 76 -20.03 4.04 -2.93
CA ASP A 76 -21.45 3.80 -2.67
C ASP A 76 -22.13 3.22 -3.91
N ASP A 77 -22.70 2.00 -3.75
CA ASP A 77 -23.31 1.19 -4.81
C ASP A 77 -22.49 1.06 -6.11
N ASN A 78 -21.16 1.15 -6.00
CA ASN A 78 -20.28 1.07 -7.17
C ASN A 78 -19.79 -0.36 -7.39
N PRO A 79 -20.28 -1.08 -8.42
CA PRO A 79 -19.90 -2.47 -8.65
C PRO A 79 -18.43 -2.65 -9.00
N MET A 80 -17.69 -1.58 -9.32
CA MET A 80 -16.25 -1.64 -9.54
C MET A 80 -15.44 -1.84 -8.25
N VAL A 81 -16.03 -1.61 -7.07
CA VAL A 81 -15.35 -1.74 -5.78
C VAL A 81 -15.93 -2.91 -5.00
N GLU A 82 -15.07 -3.85 -4.59
CA GLU A 82 -15.45 -4.99 -3.77
C GLU A 82 -14.75 -4.94 -2.42
N PHE A 83 -15.56 -4.98 -1.36
CA PHE A 83 -15.10 -5.11 0.02
C PHE A 83 -15.07 -6.58 0.43
N HIS A 84 -13.93 -7.02 0.95
CA HIS A 84 -13.74 -8.38 1.47
C HIS A 84 -13.15 -8.30 2.89
N PRO A 85 -13.40 -9.31 3.75
CA PRO A 85 -12.78 -9.33 5.07
C PRO A 85 -11.24 -9.45 4.96
N CYS A 86 -10.53 -8.96 5.98
CA CYS A 86 -9.08 -8.80 5.92
C CYS A 86 -8.33 -10.15 5.80
N ASP A 87 -8.88 -11.22 6.39
CA ASP A 87 -8.39 -12.59 6.24
C ASP A 87 -8.34 -13.06 4.78
N ARG A 88 -9.21 -12.51 3.91
CA ARG A 88 -9.21 -12.77 2.48
C ARG A 88 -8.34 -11.78 1.69
N THR A 89 -8.46 -10.48 1.94
CA THR A 89 -7.68 -9.49 1.18
C THR A 89 -6.18 -9.64 1.44
N ASN A 90 -5.83 -10.00 2.67
CA ASN A 90 -4.47 -10.13 3.14
C ASN A 90 -3.96 -11.58 3.04
N ASP A 91 -4.75 -12.52 2.52
CA ASP A 91 -4.23 -13.88 2.30
C ASP A 91 -3.10 -13.85 1.26
N THR A 92 -1.88 -14.15 1.72
CA THR A 92 -0.69 -14.23 0.86
C THR A 92 -0.87 -15.20 -0.32
N ALA A 93 -1.66 -16.26 -0.15
CA ALA A 93 -1.98 -17.22 -1.20
C ALA A 93 -2.84 -16.61 -2.29
N LEU A 94 -3.69 -15.62 -1.95
CA LEU A 94 -4.50 -14.87 -2.90
C LEU A 94 -3.74 -13.71 -3.52
N ILE A 95 -2.98 -12.94 -2.71
CA ILE A 95 -2.18 -11.81 -3.17
C ILE A 95 -1.21 -12.26 -4.28
N ARG A 96 -0.49 -13.37 -4.06
CA ARG A 96 0.53 -13.87 -5.02
C ARG A 96 -0.05 -14.28 -6.37
N MET A 97 -1.36 -14.53 -6.46
CA MET A 97 -1.99 -14.91 -7.72
C MET A 97 -2.07 -13.74 -8.71
N ASN A 98 -2.04 -12.50 -8.24
CA ASN A 98 -1.98 -11.35 -9.13
C ASN A 98 -0.53 -11.18 -9.63
N ASP A 99 -0.31 -11.23 -10.94
CA ASP A 99 1.02 -10.99 -11.50
C ASP A 99 1.44 -9.53 -11.35
N LYS A 100 2.75 -9.30 -11.24
CA LYS A 100 3.34 -7.97 -11.09
C LYS A 100 2.71 -7.22 -9.91
N MET A 101 2.51 -7.94 -8.80
CA MET A 101 2.01 -7.38 -7.56
C MET A 101 3.08 -6.47 -6.96
N VAL A 102 2.74 -5.21 -6.72
CA VAL A 102 3.62 -4.24 -6.09
C VAL A 102 3.01 -3.81 -4.76
N ALA A 103 3.68 -4.19 -3.69
CA ALA A 103 3.32 -3.81 -2.34
C ALA A 103 4.25 -2.68 -1.90
N ILE A 104 3.69 -1.50 -1.62
CA ILE A 104 4.44 -0.35 -1.12
C ILE A 104 3.94 -0.02 0.28
N ASN A 105 4.77 -0.34 1.26
CA ASN A 105 4.52 -0.01 2.67
C ASN A 105 5.64 0.91 3.19
N SER A 106 5.41 1.43 4.38
CA SER A 106 6.32 2.36 5.02
C SER A 106 6.66 1.84 6.41
N ALA A 107 7.78 2.28 6.95
CA ALA A 107 8.27 1.86 8.25
C ALA A 107 8.78 3.06 9.03
N LEU A 108 8.83 2.99 10.35
CA LEU A 108 9.39 4.01 11.22
C LEU A 108 10.92 4.03 11.10
N GLU A 109 11.56 2.86 11.17
CA GLU A 109 13.01 2.71 11.09
C GLU A 109 13.37 1.43 10.32
N VAL A 110 14.55 1.43 9.71
CA VAL A 110 15.18 0.24 9.14
C VAL A 110 16.61 0.18 9.64
N ASP A 111 17.08 -1.01 10.03
CA ASP A 111 18.49 -1.18 10.41
C ASP A 111 19.36 -1.71 9.25
N LEU A 112 20.68 -1.69 9.44
CA LEU A 112 21.64 -2.16 8.43
C LEU A 112 21.56 -3.67 8.14
N THR A 113 20.87 -4.44 8.97
CA THR A 113 20.60 -5.87 8.71
C THR A 113 19.33 -6.07 7.88
N GLY A 114 18.55 -5.01 7.65
CA GLY A 114 17.32 -5.02 6.89
C GLY A 114 16.07 -5.29 7.74
N GLN A 115 16.17 -5.26 9.07
CA GLN A 115 14.99 -5.34 9.92
C GLN A 115 14.17 -4.06 9.77
N VAL A 116 12.85 -4.24 9.67
CA VAL A 116 11.90 -3.17 9.42
C VAL A 116 11.06 -2.98 10.68
N TYR A 117 11.11 -1.79 11.26
CA TYR A 117 10.35 -1.45 12.45
C TYR A 117 9.30 -0.41 12.10
N ALA A 118 8.02 -0.77 12.23
CA ALA A 118 6.91 0.02 11.70
C ALA A 118 5.83 0.37 12.74
N ASP A 119 5.75 -0.36 13.85
CA ASP A 119 4.53 -0.41 14.66
C ASP A 119 4.61 0.43 15.94
N SER A 120 5.81 0.72 16.45
CA SER A 120 5.97 1.47 17.69
C SER A 120 7.23 2.34 17.69
N PHE A 121 7.37 3.22 18.66
CA PHE A 121 8.65 3.81 19.07
C PHE A 121 8.88 3.41 20.53
N GLY A 122 9.80 2.48 20.78
CA GLY A 122 9.95 1.83 22.09
C GLY A 122 8.60 1.22 22.52
N HIS A 123 8.10 1.64 23.70
CA HIS A 123 6.82 1.14 24.24
C HIS A 123 5.56 1.86 23.71
N LYS A 124 5.69 2.89 22.87
CA LYS A 124 4.53 3.63 22.33
C LYS A 124 4.11 3.05 21.00
N ILE A 125 2.94 2.43 20.94
CA ILE A 125 2.34 1.92 19.71
C ILE A 125 1.90 3.11 18.83
N TYR A 126 2.48 3.21 17.63
CA TYR A 126 2.17 4.24 16.62
C TYR A 126 1.27 3.68 15.51
N SER A 127 1.43 2.40 15.16
CA SER A 127 0.50 1.62 14.34
C SER A 127 0.41 0.18 14.88
N GLY A 128 -0.76 -0.46 14.73
CA GLY A 128 -0.87 -1.88 15.07
C GLY A 128 -0.11 -2.78 14.10
N ILE A 129 0.08 -4.06 14.46
CA ILE A 129 0.54 -5.12 13.55
C ILE A 129 -0.50 -5.23 12.42
N GLY A 130 -0.29 -4.51 11.32
CA GLY A 130 -1.18 -4.50 10.15
C GLY A 130 -0.81 -5.58 9.14
N GLY A 131 -1.60 -5.73 8.08
CA GLY A 131 -1.35 -6.64 6.95
C GLY A 131 -0.11 -6.34 6.12
N GLN A 132 0.76 -5.42 6.55
CA GLN A 132 1.93 -5.00 5.80
C GLN A 132 2.85 -6.18 5.47
N MET A 133 3.04 -7.13 6.41
CA MET A 133 3.86 -8.31 6.18
C MET A 133 3.22 -9.22 5.14
N ASP A 134 1.90 -9.35 5.16
CA ASP A 134 1.17 -10.20 4.22
C ASP A 134 1.34 -9.70 2.78
N PHE A 135 1.21 -8.39 2.56
CA PHE A 135 1.39 -7.81 1.24
C PHE A 135 2.85 -7.84 0.76
N ILE A 136 3.82 -7.58 1.64
CA ILE A 136 5.24 -7.73 1.31
C ILE A 136 5.56 -9.17 0.94
N ARG A 137 5.06 -10.15 1.70
CA ARG A 137 5.27 -11.57 1.42
C ARG A 137 4.55 -12.01 0.15
N GLY A 138 3.30 -11.61 -0.02
CA GLY A 138 2.49 -11.91 -1.21
C GLY A 138 3.08 -11.32 -2.49
N ALA A 139 3.60 -10.09 -2.43
CA ALA A 139 4.30 -9.47 -3.56
C ALA A 139 5.63 -10.17 -3.87
N ALA A 140 6.40 -10.59 -2.86
CA ALA A 140 7.63 -11.36 -3.06
C ALA A 140 7.39 -12.72 -3.74
N LEU A 141 6.21 -13.32 -3.51
CA LEU A 141 5.80 -14.60 -4.10
C LEU A 141 5.07 -14.45 -5.44
N SER A 142 4.68 -13.23 -5.82
CA SER A 142 4.02 -12.95 -7.10
C SER A 142 5.02 -13.01 -8.25
N ARG A 143 4.56 -13.51 -9.40
CA ARG A 143 5.35 -13.50 -10.64
C ARG A 143 5.67 -12.05 -11.03
N ASP A 144 6.95 -11.71 -11.13
CA ASP A 144 7.46 -10.35 -11.35
C ASP A 144 6.99 -9.32 -10.30
N GLY A 145 6.65 -9.79 -9.10
CA GLY A 145 6.21 -8.93 -8.00
C GLY A 145 7.35 -8.15 -7.36
N LYS A 146 6.99 -7.05 -6.67
CA LYS A 146 7.94 -6.11 -6.06
C LYS A 146 7.46 -5.70 -4.66
N PRO A 147 8.04 -6.28 -3.59
CA PRO A 147 7.90 -5.73 -2.25
C PRO A 147 8.79 -4.49 -2.10
N ILE A 148 8.22 -3.38 -1.64
CA ILE A 148 8.93 -2.11 -1.47
C ILE A 148 8.59 -1.54 -0.09
N ILE A 149 9.63 -1.27 0.69
CA ILE A 149 9.54 -0.45 1.91
C ILE A 149 10.11 0.92 1.57
N ALA A 150 9.26 1.94 1.64
CA ALA A 150 9.64 3.32 1.39
C ALA A 150 9.68 4.08 2.72
N ILE A 151 10.81 4.71 3.02
CA ILE A 151 10.98 5.56 4.19
C ILE A 151 11.72 6.84 3.81
N PRO A 152 11.38 8.00 4.38
CA PRO A 152 12.30 9.13 4.44
C PRO A 152 13.61 8.68 5.10
N SER A 153 14.76 9.14 4.60
CA SER A 153 16.05 8.79 5.21
C SER A 153 16.23 9.37 6.62
N THR A 154 15.47 10.41 6.97
CA THR A 154 15.58 11.13 8.25
C THR A 154 14.23 11.47 8.87
N ALA A 155 14.23 11.77 10.17
CA ALA A 155 13.13 12.27 10.98
C ALA A 155 13.54 13.57 11.73
N ALA A 156 12.61 14.14 12.51
CA ALA A 156 12.86 15.31 13.38
C ALA A 156 13.56 16.48 12.65
N LYS A 157 13.08 16.81 11.43
CA LYS A 157 13.67 17.83 10.55
C LYS A 157 15.14 17.55 10.17
N GLY A 158 15.47 16.29 9.88
CA GLY A 158 16.82 15.89 9.45
C GLY A 158 17.79 15.56 10.58
N LYS A 159 17.35 15.64 11.85
CA LYS A 159 18.23 15.46 13.01
C LYS A 159 18.43 14.00 13.42
N VAL A 160 17.55 13.11 12.99
CA VAL A 160 17.56 11.70 13.36
C VAL A 160 17.55 10.88 12.08
N SER A 161 18.49 9.94 11.94
CA SER A 161 18.46 8.96 10.84
C SER A 161 17.30 7.99 11.06
N ARG A 162 16.65 7.56 9.99
CA ARG A 162 15.71 6.41 10.02
C ARG A 162 16.36 5.12 9.50
N ILE A 163 17.62 5.23 9.09
CA ILE A 163 18.51 4.12 8.73
C ILE A 163 19.50 3.96 9.89
N MET A 164 19.27 2.96 10.73
CA MET A 164 19.97 2.75 12.00
C MET A 164 21.03 1.65 11.88
N SER A 165 22.05 1.64 12.73
CA SER A 165 22.99 0.51 12.82
C SER A 165 22.33 -0.75 13.39
N GLU A 166 21.42 -0.57 14.34
CA GLU A 166 20.63 -1.60 15.04
C GLU A 166 19.31 -0.97 15.48
N LEU A 167 18.23 -1.74 15.57
CA LEU A 167 16.93 -1.25 16.02
C LEU A 167 16.96 -0.84 17.50
N THR A 168 16.43 0.35 17.78
CA THR A 168 16.30 0.86 19.14
C THR A 168 15.16 0.10 19.85
N SER A 169 15.52 -0.74 20.83
CA SER A 169 14.55 -1.42 21.72
C SER A 169 13.87 -0.46 22.68
#